data_AF-T0QY39-F1
#
_entry.id   AF-T0QY39-F1
#
_cell.length_a   1.000
_cell.length_b   1.000
_cell.length_c   1.000
_cell.angle_alpha   90.00
_cell.angle_beta   90.00
_cell.angle_gamma   90.00
#
_symmetry.space_group_name_H-M   'P 1'
#
loop_
_entity.id
_entity.type
_entity.pdbx_description
1 polymer ?
#
loop_
_entity_poly.entity_id
_entity_poly.type
_entity_poly.pdbx_seq_one_letter_code
_entity_poly.pdbx_strand_id
1 'polypeptide(L)'
;MTTLLPGGRAGPPSRLMIHADEPGQANRLALLVSHYGHQPQILDSRQLLSPNGQGDALLISSRQFGAEVRLGLSLWPGLPRLLFCERIGPEPQVTLLQQGVLLVPHPCGEREPVEQWLRLARSQLAMVQALAQTESELRQQLVDRRLVEQAKGRLMRHQGLDEEQAYRLMRSTAMNRHLSLGELARQLLLALPA
;
A
#
# COMPACT_ATOMS: atom_id res chain seq x y z
N MET A 1 3.64 -19.11 -39.41
CA MET A 1 2.99 -18.33 -38.34
C MET A 1 3.92 -18.34 -37.13
N THR A 2 4.38 -17.16 -36.74
CA THR A 2 5.56 -16.91 -35.91
C THR A 2 5.38 -17.37 -34.47
N THR A 3 6.29 -18.24 -34.03
CA THR A 3 6.53 -18.64 -32.64
C THR A 3 6.97 -17.41 -31.83
N LEU A 4 6.16 -16.99 -30.85
CA LEU A 4 6.58 -16.04 -29.82
C LEU A 4 7.49 -16.76 -28.84
N LEU A 5 8.78 -16.39 -28.84
CA LEU A 5 9.75 -16.79 -27.82
C LEU A 5 9.35 -16.18 -26.44
N PRO A 6 9.57 -16.90 -25.33
CA PRO A 6 9.27 -16.41 -23.99
C PRO A 6 10.37 -15.44 -23.54
N GLY A 7 10.19 -14.16 -23.85
CA GLY A 7 11.07 -13.08 -23.43
C GLY A 7 10.54 -12.38 -22.18
N GLY A 8 10.56 -13.03 -21.02
CA GLY A 8 10.35 -12.40 -19.72
C GLY A 8 11.63 -12.51 -18.90
N ARG A 9 12.32 -11.39 -18.66
CA ARG A 9 13.49 -11.33 -17.77
C ARG A 9 13.15 -12.01 -16.43
N ALA A 10 13.79 -13.15 -16.15
CA ALA A 10 13.67 -13.85 -14.88
C ALA A 10 14.30 -12.99 -13.78
N GLY A 11 13.46 -12.32 -12.98
CA GLY A 11 13.84 -11.95 -11.63
C GLY A 11 14.07 -13.22 -10.78
N PRO A 12 14.60 -13.10 -9.56
CA PRO A 12 14.67 -14.23 -8.65
C PRO A 12 13.28 -14.87 -8.49
N PRO A 13 13.19 -16.20 -8.31
CA PRO A 13 11.92 -16.90 -8.17
C PRO A 13 11.14 -16.27 -7.01
N SER A 14 10.02 -15.62 -7.31
CA SER A 14 9.18 -14.97 -6.31
C SER A 14 8.34 -16.03 -5.58
N ARG A 15 8.16 -15.88 -4.28
CA ARG A 15 7.29 -16.74 -3.48
C ARG A 15 5.87 -16.19 -3.53
N LEU A 16 4.95 -16.93 -4.14
CA LEU A 16 3.56 -16.51 -4.32
C LEU A 16 2.66 -17.30 -3.39
N MET A 17 2.00 -16.58 -2.50
CA MET A 17 1.03 -17.17 -1.58
C MET A 17 -0.31 -17.35 -2.29
N ILE A 18 -0.93 -18.51 -2.12
CA ILE A 18 -2.16 -18.89 -2.83
C ILE A 18 -3.18 -19.37 -1.82
N HIS A 19 -4.35 -18.75 -1.80
CA HIS A 19 -5.51 -19.26 -1.07
C HIS A 19 -6.65 -19.50 -2.06
N ALA A 20 -7.37 -20.62 -1.90
CA ALA A 20 -8.59 -20.83 -2.65
C ALA A 20 -9.63 -21.61 -1.85
N ASP A 21 -10.92 -21.32 -2.08
CA ASP A 21 -12.03 -22.06 -1.45
C ASP A 21 -12.03 -23.54 -1.85
N GLU A 22 -11.50 -23.85 -3.04
CA GLU A 22 -11.43 -25.20 -3.59
C GLU A 22 -9.98 -25.68 -3.73
N PRO A 23 -9.62 -26.86 -3.17
CA PRO A 23 -8.28 -27.42 -3.27
C PRO A 23 -7.80 -27.60 -4.72
N GLY A 24 -8.71 -27.98 -5.63
CA GLY A 24 -8.40 -28.13 -7.05
C GLY A 24 -7.94 -26.83 -7.70
N GLN A 25 -8.55 -25.70 -7.32
CA GLN A 25 -8.19 -24.38 -7.85
C GLN A 25 -6.87 -23.87 -7.24
N ALA A 26 -6.63 -24.13 -5.95
CA ALA A 26 -5.34 -23.83 -5.32
C ALA A 26 -4.19 -24.59 -6.03
N ASN A 27 -4.37 -25.89 -6.27
CA ASN A 27 -3.38 -26.72 -6.97
C ASN A 27 -3.16 -26.25 -8.41
N ARG A 28 -4.23 -25.88 -9.12
CA ARG A 28 -4.11 -25.33 -10.48
C ARG A 28 -3.30 -24.05 -10.51
N LEU A 29 -3.60 -23.10 -9.62
CA LEU A 29 -2.83 -21.87 -9.50
C LEU A 29 -1.37 -22.16 -9.14
N ALA A 30 -1.11 -23.10 -8.24
CA ALA A 30 0.24 -23.49 -7.85
C ALA A 30 1.04 -24.05 -9.04
N LEU A 31 0.44 -24.94 -9.84
CA LEU A 31 1.06 -25.46 -11.07
C LEU A 31 1.31 -24.37 -12.09
N LEU A 32 0.32 -23.50 -12.30
CA LEU A 32 0.39 -22.39 -13.24
C LEU A 32 1.51 -21.42 -12.88
N VAL A 33 1.63 -21.00 -11.62
CA VAL A 33 2.71 -20.08 -11.23
C VAL A 33 4.08 -20.76 -11.24
N SER A 34 4.15 -22.06 -10.91
CA SER A 34 5.38 -22.85 -11.02
C SER A 34 5.88 -22.93 -12.47
N HIS A 35 4.95 -23.04 -13.43
CA HIS A 35 5.29 -23.01 -14.86
C HIS A 35 5.98 -21.70 -15.28
N TYR A 36 5.65 -20.59 -14.63
CA TYR A 36 6.31 -19.29 -14.83
C TYR A 36 7.59 -19.09 -13.98
N GLY A 37 8.04 -20.11 -13.23
CA GLY A 37 9.27 -20.07 -12.44
C GLY A 37 9.11 -19.50 -11.02
N HIS A 38 7.88 -19.30 -10.55
CA HIS A 38 7.60 -18.84 -9.18
C HIS A 38 7.47 -20.01 -8.20
N GLN A 39 7.67 -19.74 -6.91
CA GLN A 39 7.51 -20.73 -5.84
C GLN A 39 6.13 -20.58 -5.19
N PRO A 40 5.16 -21.49 -5.44
CA PRO A 40 3.86 -21.41 -4.81
C PRO A 40 3.91 -21.82 -3.34
N GLN A 41 3.14 -21.11 -2.51
CA GLN A 41 2.85 -21.50 -1.14
C GLN A 41 1.34 -21.47 -0.94
N ILE A 42 0.71 -22.64 -0.85
CA ILE A 42 -0.72 -22.74 -0.57
C ILE A 42 -0.96 -22.41 0.91
N LEU A 43 -1.88 -21.50 1.18
CA LEU A 43 -2.29 -21.07 2.51
C LEU A 43 -3.67 -21.64 2.85
N ASP A 44 -3.79 -22.20 4.04
CA ASP A 44 -5.10 -22.45 4.64
C ASP A 44 -5.73 -21.14 5.16
N SER A 45 -6.99 -21.21 5.60
CA SER A 45 -7.73 -20.06 6.15
C SER A 45 -7.02 -19.41 7.34
N ARG A 46 -6.36 -20.19 8.20
CA ARG A 46 -5.67 -19.66 9.39
C ARG A 46 -4.42 -18.90 8.99
N GLN A 47 -3.66 -19.42 8.04
CA GLN A 47 -2.45 -18.79 7.48
C GLN A 47 -2.79 -17.55 6.67
N LEU A 48 -3.91 -17.54 5.93
CA LEU A 48 -4.40 -16.34 5.25
C LEU A 48 -4.69 -15.21 6.25
N LEU A 49 -5.33 -15.54 7.38
CA LEU A 49 -5.73 -14.60 8.42
C LEU A 49 -4.62 -14.29 9.45
N SER A 50 -3.45 -14.91 9.32
CA SER A 50 -2.30 -14.70 10.21
C SER A 50 -1.08 -14.32 9.38
N PRO A 51 -0.80 -13.01 9.18
CA PRO A 51 0.24 -12.52 8.27
C PRO A 51 1.66 -12.70 8.82
N ASN A 52 2.04 -13.93 9.11
CA ASN A 52 3.34 -14.34 9.63
C ASN A 52 4.26 -14.92 8.53
N GLY A 53 3.74 -15.05 7.31
CA GLY A 53 4.47 -15.57 6.16
C GLY A 53 5.31 -14.51 5.45
N GLN A 54 6.43 -14.92 4.86
CA GLN A 54 7.16 -14.11 3.89
C GLN A 54 6.71 -14.53 2.49
N GLY A 55 6.27 -13.59 1.67
CA GLY A 55 5.86 -13.82 0.28
C GLY A 55 5.90 -12.51 -0.51
N ASP A 56 5.97 -12.63 -1.83
CA ASP A 56 6.14 -11.51 -2.77
C ASP A 56 4.81 -11.09 -3.43
N ALA A 57 3.78 -11.95 -3.37
CA ALA A 57 2.42 -11.63 -3.78
C ALA A 57 1.42 -12.61 -3.13
N LEU A 58 0.15 -12.21 -3.11
CA LEU A 58 -0.97 -13.02 -2.63
C LEU A 58 -2.01 -13.18 -3.74
N LEU A 59 -2.33 -14.42 -4.07
CA LEU A 59 -3.38 -14.81 -5.02
C LEU A 59 -4.51 -15.45 -4.24
N ILE A 60 -5.71 -14.90 -4.33
CA ILE A 60 -6.91 -15.48 -3.72
C ILE A 60 -7.90 -15.87 -4.81
N SER A 61 -8.35 -17.12 -4.81
CA SER A 61 -9.42 -17.59 -5.69
C SER A 61 -10.62 -18.05 -4.91
N SER A 62 -11.74 -17.36 -5.08
CA SER A 62 -12.95 -17.65 -4.33
C SER A 62 -14.18 -17.58 -5.24
N ARG A 63 -15.19 -18.42 -4.98
CA ARG A 63 -16.45 -18.35 -5.73
C ARG A 63 -17.30 -17.15 -5.31
N GLN A 64 -17.15 -16.70 -4.07
CA GLN A 64 -17.95 -15.61 -3.51
C GLN A 64 -17.11 -14.67 -2.64
N PHE A 65 -17.32 -13.37 -2.80
CA PHE A 65 -16.61 -12.40 -1.97
C PHE A 65 -17.15 -12.37 -0.52
N GLY A 66 -16.58 -13.23 0.33
CA GLY A 66 -16.95 -13.39 1.74
C GLY A 66 -16.12 -12.56 2.73
N ALA A 67 -16.42 -12.71 4.03
CA ALA A 67 -15.70 -12.04 5.10
C ALA A 67 -14.22 -12.49 5.19
N GLU A 68 -13.97 -13.79 4.99
CA GLU A 68 -12.62 -14.36 4.99
C GLU A 68 -11.74 -13.75 3.92
N VAL A 69 -12.19 -13.75 2.65
CA VAL A 69 -11.46 -13.15 1.52
C VAL A 69 -11.21 -11.66 1.77
N ARG A 70 -12.22 -10.93 2.25
CA ARG A 70 -12.07 -9.51 2.57
C ARG A 70 -11.01 -9.26 3.65
N LEU A 71 -11.06 -10.02 4.76
CA LEU A 71 -10.08 -9.90 5.84
C LEU A 71 -8.69 -10.32 5.37
N GLY A 72 -8.59 -11.45 4.67
CA GLY A 72 -7.36 -11.93 4.04
C GLY A 72 -6.73 -10.89 3.13
N LEU A 73 -7.48 -10.18 2.30
CA LEU A 73 -6.90 -9.12 1.46
C LEU A 73 -6.42 -7.93 2.31
N SER A 74 -7.17 -7.54 3.35
CA SER A 74 -6.84 -6.39 4.20
C SER A 74 -5.60 -6.59 5.08
N LEU A 75 -5.30 -7.83 5.48
CA LEU A 75 -4.17 -8.16 6.37
C LEU A 75 -2.81 -8.17 5.67
N TRP A 76 -2.79 -8.12 4.33
CA TRP A 76 -1.57 -8.14 3.53
C TRP A 76 -1.43 -6.89 2.62
N PRO A 77 -1.52 -5.66 3.17
CA PRO A 77 -1.65 -4.44 2.37
C PRO A 77 -0.39 -4.09 1.56
N GLY A 78 0.79 -4.50 2.04
CA GLY A 78 2.09 -4.20 1.42
C GLY A 78 2.49 -5.12 0.28
N LEU A 79 1.67 -6.12 -0.06
CA LEU A 79 1.95 -7.08 -1.12
C LEU A 79 1.02 -6.89 -2.31
N PRO A 80 1.51 -7.12 -3.55
CA PRO A 80 0.67 -7.26 -4.72
C PRO A 80 -0.38 -8.35 -4.49
N ARG A 81 -1.66 -8.01 -4.65
CA ARG A 81 -2.78 -8.89 -4.36
C ARG A 81 -3.63 -9.09 -5.61
N LEU A 82 -3.87 -10.35 -5.97
CA LEU A 82 -4.74 -10.76 -7.06
C LEU A 82 -5.96 -11.46 -6.47
N LEU A 83 -7.15 -11.06 -6.92
CA LEU A 83 -8.41 -11.71 -6.54
C LEU A 83 -9.12 -12.25 -7.78
N PHE A 84 -9.20 -13.58 -7.85
CA PHE A 84 -10.08 -14.31 -8.76
C PHE A 84 -11.39 -14.53 -8.02
N CYS A 85 -12.44 -13.80 -8.41
CA CYS A 85 -13.74 -13.92 -7.76
C CYS A 85 -14.87 -14.04 -8.77
N GLU A 86 -15.67 -15.11 -8.69
CA GLU A 86 -16.81 -15.32 -9.58
C GLU A 86 -17.94 -14.32 -9.30
N ARG A 87 -18.29 -14.16 -8.02
CA ARG A 87 -19.39 -13.30 -7.58
C ARG A 87 -18.90 -12.23 -6.63
N ILE A 88 -18.77 -11.00 -7.13
CA ILE A 88 -18.42 -9.82 -6.34
C ILE A 88 -19.38 -8.66 -6.64
N GLY A 89 -20.04 -8.16 -5.61
CA GLY A 89 -20.94 -7.00 -5.72
C GLY A 89 -20.19 -5.71 -6.07
N PRO A 90 -20.87 -4.67 -6.61
CA PRO A 90 -20.22 -3.45 -7.08
C PRO A 90 -19.51 -2.67 -5.97
N GLU A 91 -20.10 -2.60 -4.78
CA GLU A 91 -19.55 -1.89 -3.62
C GLU A 91 -18.16 -2.44 -3.22
N PRO A 92 -17.97 -3.75 -2.94
CA PRO A 92 -16.65 -4.31 -2.69
C PRO A 92 -15.62 -4.09 -3.80
N GLN A 93 -16.03 -4.08 -5.09
CA GLN A 93 -15.08 -3.94 -6.19
C GLN A 93 -14.32 -2.61 -6.12
N VAL A 94 -15.04 -1.50 -5.91
CA VAL A 94 -14.43 -0.16 -5.82
C VAL A 94 -13.46 -0.08 -4.64
N THR A 95 -13.87 -0.60 -3.48
CA THR A 95 -13.02 -0.62 -2.28
C THR A 95 -11.74 -1.42 -2.51
N LEU A 96 -11.83 -2.58 -3.16
CA LEU A 96 -10.66 -3.42 -3.45
C LEU A 96 -9.69 -2.75 -4.42
N LEU A 97 -10.20 -2.08 -5.45
CA LEU A 97 -9.37 -1.31 -6.38
C LEU A 97 -8.60 -0.20 -5.67
N GLN A 98 -9.28 0.53 -4.77
CA GLN A 98 -8.67 1.56 -3.93
C GLN A 98 -7.65 1.00 -2.93
N GLN A 99 -7.82 -0.26 -2.52
CA GLN A 99 -6.86 -0.97 -1.67
C GLN A 99 -5.68 -1.55 -2.46
N GLY A 100 -5.64 -1.39 -3.79
CA GLY A 100 -4.56 -1.90 -4.64
C GLY A 100 -4.67 -3.38 -4.97
N VAL A 101 -5.86 -3.97 -4.83
CA VAL A 101 -6.14 -5.35 -5.24
C VAL A 101 -6.49 -5.38 -6.72
N LEU A 102 -5.81 -6.26 -7.47
CA LEU A 102 -6.11 -6.51 -8.87
C LEU A 102 -7.23 -7.55 -8.97
N LEU A 103 -8.36 -7.15 -9.54
CA LEU A 103 -9.44 -8.07 -9.89
C LEU A 103 -9.11 -8.77 -11.20
N VAL A 104 -9.18 -10.10 -11.20
CA VAL A 104 -8.89 -10.95 -12.37
C VAL A 104 -10.07 -11.88 -12.68
N PRO A 105 -10.29 -12.24 -13.96
CA PRO A 105 -11.40 -13.12 -14.34
C PRO A 105 -11.36 -14.49 -13.63
N HIS A 106 -12.53 -15.00 -13.23
CA HIS A 106 -12.72 -16.34 -12.68
C HIS A 106 -13.57 -17.20 -13.65
N PRO A 107 -13.33 -18.52 -13.78
CA PRO A 107 -12.26 -19.31 -13.15
C PRO A 107 -10.93 -19.15 -13.88
N CYS A 108 -9.83 -19.44 -13.16
CA CYS A 108 -8.49 -19.47 -13.74
C CYS A 108 -8.28 -20.80 -14.49
N GLY A 109 -8.01 -20.70 -15.79
CA GLY A 109 -7.67 -21.84 -16.65
C GLY A 109 -6.22 -22.30 -16.51
N GLU A 110 -5.82 -23.25 -17.36
CA GLU A 110 -4.45 -23.80 -17.37
C GLU A 110 -3.44 -22.90 -18.09
N ARG A 111 -3.92 -21.95 -18.91
CA ARG A 111 -3.09 -21.06 -19.73
C ARG A 111 -3.51 -19.62 -19.51
N GLU A 112 -3.10 -19.09 -18.36
CA GLU A 112 -3.38 -17.69 -18.03
C GLU A 112 -2.10 -16.85 -18.03
N PRO A 113 -2.20 -15.54 -18.34
CA PRO A 113 -1.07 -14.62 -18.39
C PRO A 113 -0.68 -14.13 -16.98
N VAL A 114 -0.38 -15.05 -16.05
CA VAL A 114 -0.12 -14.71 -14.64
C VAL A 114 0.97 -13.67 -14.47
N GLU A 115 2.05 -13.75 -15.26
CA GLU A 115 3.14 -12.77 -15.17
C GLU A 115 2.66 -11.35 -15.51
N GLN A 116 1.73 -11.22 -16.46
CA GLN A 116 1.15 -9.92 -16.80
C GLN A 116 0.29 -9.39 -15.66
N TRP A 117 -0.52 -10.26 -15.03
CA TRP A 117 -1.34 -9.88 -13.87
C TRP A 117 -0.49 -9.52 -12.65
N LEU A 118 0.57 -10.27 -12.36
CA LEU A 118 1.51 -9.94 -11.28
C LEU A 118 2.16 -8.58 -11.50
N ARG A 119 2.61 -8.29 -12.73
CA ARG A 119 3.14 -6.98 -13.10
C ARG A 119 2.12 -5.86 -12.92
N LEU A 120 0.87 -6.07 -13.35
CA LEU A 120 -0.21 -5.10 -13.15
C LEU A 120 -0.52 -4.88 -11.67
N ALA A 121 -0.58 -5.94 -10.87
CA ALA A 121 -0.83 -5.85 -9.44
C ALA A 121 0.29 -5.09 -8.70
N ARG A 122 1.56 -5.31 -9.09
CA ARG A 122 2.70 -4.53 -8.59
C ARG A 122 2.55 -3.05 -8.91
N SER A 123 2.20 -2.71 -10.16
CA SER A 123 1.96 -1.33 -10.56
C SER A 123 0.78 -0.69 -9.84
N GLN A 124 -0.31 -1.45 -9.63
CA GLN A 124 -1.49 -0.96 -8.92
C GLN A 124 -1.18 -0.69 -7.45
N LEU A 125 -0.45 -1.59 -6.79
CA LEU A 125 0.03 -1.37 -5.42
C LEU A 125 0.90 -0.11 -5.33
N ALA A 126 1.88 0.04 -6.23
CA ALA A 126 2.76 1.20 -6.26
C ALA A 126 1.98 2.52 -6.46
N MET A 127 0.97 2.51 -7.33
CA MET A 127 0.08 3.66 -7.55
C MET A 127 -0.69 4.03 -6.28
N VAL A 128 -1.32 3.05 -5.62
CA VAL A 128 -2.07 3.29 -4.39
C VAL A 128 -1.16 3.79 -3.27
N GLN A 129 0.04 3.22 -3.12
CA GLN A 129 1.03 3.67 -2.13
C GLN A 129 1.50 5.09 -2.40
N ALA A 130 1.76 5.45 -3.66
CA ALA A 130 2.17 6.81 -4.02
C ALA A 130 1.07 7.84 -3.70
N LEU A 131 -0.20 7.51 -3.96
CA LEU A 131 -1.33 8.36 -3.64
C LEU A 131 -1.49 8.54 -2.13
N ALA A 132 -1.41 7.45 -1.36
CA ALA A 132 -1.48 7.50 0.11
C ALA A 132 -0.33 8.32 0.71
N GLN A 133 0.88 8.20 0.16
CA GLN A 133 2.03 8.99 0.56
C GLN A 133 1.82 10.48 0.28
N THR A 134 1.36 10.81 -0.93
CA THR A 134 1.04 12.20 -1.31
C THR A 134 -0.02 12.81 -0.40
N GLU A 135 -1.08 12.05 -0.09
CA GLU A 135 -2.14 12.48 0.84
C GLU A 135 -1.58 12.76 2.25
N SER A 136 -0.71 11.87 2.75
CA SER A 136 -0.04 12.03 4.04
C SER A 136 0.84 13.29 4.07
N GLU A 137 1.64 13.52 3.04
CA GLU A 137 2.53 14.68 2.94
C GLU A 137 1.74 16.00 2.91
N LEU A 138 0.69 16.08 2.10
CA LEU A 138 -0.15 17.27 2.03
C LEU A 138 -0.86 17.56 3.36
N ARG A 139 -1.37 16.53 4.03
CA ARG A 139 -1.94 16.67 5.38
C ARG A 139 -0.91 17.19 6.37
N GLN A 140 0.31 16.65 6.32
CA GLN A 140 1.39 17.09 7.20
C GLN A 140 1.76 18.56 6.96
N GLN A 141 1.84 19.00 5.70
CA GLN A 141 2.11 20.41 5.37
C GLN A 141 1.04 21.36 5.92
N LEU A 142 -0.24 20.97 5.87
CA LEU A 142 -1.33 21.77 6.44
C LEU A 142 -1.22 21.87 7.97
N VAL A 143 -0.92 20.75 8.64
CA VAL A 143 -0.71 20.72 10.09
C VAL A 143 0.49 21.60 10.46
N ASP A 144 1.61 21.47 9.77
CA ASP A 144 2.81 22.25 10.03
C ASP A 144 2.57 23.74 9.83
N ARG A 145 1.85 24.14 8.77
CA ARG A 145 1.47 25.55 8.57
C ARG A 145 0.66 26.08 9.75
N ARG A 146 -0.33 25.32 10.23
CA ARG A 146 -1.12 25.71 11.39
C ARG A 146 -0.26 25.86 12.65
N LEU A 147 0.66 24.93 12.90
CA LEU A 147 1.55 24.98 14.04
C LEU A 147 2.50 26.18 13.98
N VAL A 148 3.05 26.48 12.80
CA VAL A 148 3.92 27.64 12.59
C VAL A 148 3.18 28.94 12.88
N GLU A 149 1.95 29.10 12.38
CA GLU A 149 1.13 30.29 12.66
C GLU A 149 0.82 30.44 14.16
N GLN A 150 0.51 29.33 14.84
CA GLN A 150 0.26 29.34 16.29
C GLN A 150 1.52 29.71 17.09
N ALA A 151 2.67 29.13 16.75
CA ALA A 151 3.94 29.40 17.41
C ALA A 151 4.36 30.87 17.21
N LYS A 152 4.21 31.38 15.98
CA LYS A 152 4.46 32.79 15.65
C LYS A 152 3.59 33.71 16.50
N GLY A 153 2.28 33.43 16.60
CA GLY A 153 1.38 34.19 17.45
C GLY A 153 1.76 34.20 18.94
N ARG A 154 2.22 33.06 19.49
CA ARG A 154 2.72 33.01 20.88
C ARG A 154 4.03 33.79 21.05
N LEU A 155 4.94 33.67 20.09
CA LEU A 155 6.22 34.38 20.09
C LEU A 155 6.02 35.90 20.02
N MET A 156 5.10 36.37 19.18
CA MET A 156 4.70 37.78 19.11
C MET A 156 4.24 38.30 20.47
N ARG A 157 3.37 37.56 21.17
CA ARG A 157 2.87 37.95 22.50
C ARG A 157 3.94 37.94 23.58
N HIS A 158 4.79 36.91 23.60
CA HIS A 158 5.80 36.75 24.64
C HIS A 158 6.98 37.72 24.50
N GLN A 159 7.35 38.09 23.28
CA GLN A 159 8.53 38.93 23.02
C GLN A 159 8.19 40.32 22.46
N GLY A 160 6.90 40.65 22.29
CA GLY A 160 6.47 41.93 21.74
C GLY A 160 6.89 42.15 20.28
N LEU A 161 7.06 41.07 19.52
CA LEU A 161 7.50 41.12 18.13
C LEU A 161 6.32 41.31 17.18
N ASP A 162 6.56 41.99 16.07
CA ASP A 162 5.66 41.92 14.92
C ASP A 162 5.74 40.55 14.21
N GLU A 163 4.81 40.31 13.28
CA GLU A 163 4.72 39.04 12.58
C GLU A 163 6.00 38.70 11.79
N GLU A 164 6.59 39.71 11.14
CA GLU A 164 7.75 39.53 10.28
C GLU A 164 9.00 39.20 11.11
N GLN A 165 9.19 39.90 12.23
CA GLN A 165 10.25 39.66 13.20
C GLN A 165 10.13 38.27 13.81
N ALA A 166 8.92 37.88 14.23
CA ALA A 166 8.67 36.55 14.79
C ALA A 166 8.98 35.44 13.77
N TYR A 167 8.55 35.60 12.50
CA TYR A 167 8.86 34.65 11.44
C TYR A 167 10.38 34.58 11.14
N ARG A 168 11.06 35.73 11.04
CA ARG A 168 12.52 35.77 10.82
C ARG A 168 13.27 35.07 11.96
N LEU A 169 12.88 35.30 13.22
CA LEU A 169 13.48 34.67 14.39
C LEU A 169 13.24 33.15 14.40
N MET A 170 12.02 32.71 14.10
CA MET A 170 11.72 31.28 13.96
C MET A 170 12.58 30.66 12.86
N ARG A 171 12.68 31.29 11.69
CA ARG A 171 13.47 30.77 10.56
C ARG A 171 14.95 30.68 10.88
N SER A 172 15.54 31.70 11.49
CA SER A 172 16.95 31.68 11.87
C SER A 172 17.23 30.61 12.93
N THR A 173 16.35 30.48 13.93
CA THR A 173 16.46 29.46 14.98
C THR A 173 16.34 28.05 14.42
N ALA A 174 15.42 27.83 13.48
CA ALA A 174 15.24 26.53 12.82
C ALA A 174 16.50 26.15 12.03
N MET A 175 17.05 27.09 11.26
CA MET A 175 18.28 26.89 10.50
C MET A 175 19.49 26.59 11.40
N ASN A 176 19.67 27.36 12.49
CA ASN A 176 20.77 27.16 13.44
C ASN A 176 20.69 25.81 14.18
N ARG A 177 19.49 25.23 14.28
CA ARG A 177 19.25 23.94 14.94
C ARG A 177 19.08 22.77 13.97
N HIS A 178 19.22 23.01 12.66
CA HIS A 178 18.95 22.02 11.61
C HIS A 178 17.56 21.37 11.71
N LEU A 179 16.55 22.16 12.08
CA LEU A 179 15.16 21.72 12.20
C LEU A 179 14.31 22.30 11.07
N SER A 180 13.23 21.62 10.73
CA SER A 180 12.15 22.22 9.95
C SER A 180 11.40 23.28 10.79
N LEU A 181 10.76 24.24 10.11
CA LEU A 181 9.93 25.24 10.77
C LEU A 181 8.78 24.59 11.57
N GLY A 182 8.21 23.49 11.09
CA GLY A 182 7.16 22.74 11.78
C GLY A 182 7.66 22.10 13.09
N GLU A 183 8.86 21.52 13.09
CA GLU A 183 9.49 20.97 14.30
C GLU A 183 9.80 22.05 15.32
N LEU A 184 10.37 23.18 14.88
CA LEU A 184 10.62 24.31 15.76
C LEU A 184 9.30 24.84 16.35
N ALA A 185 8.25 24.97 15.53
CA ALA A 185 6.94 25.43 15.98
C ALA A 185 6.38 24.52 17.08
N ARG A 186 6.49 23.18 16.93
CA ARG A 186 6.13 22.23 17.99
C ARG A 186 6.90 22.47 19.28
N GLN A 187 8.22 22.66 19.20
CA GLN A 187 9.05 22.95 20.38
C GLN A 187 8.65 24.26 21.06
N LEU A 188 8.42 25.32 20.27
CA LEU A 188 7.99 26.61 20.79
C LEU A 188 6.61 26.53 21.46
N LEU A 189 5.67 25.77 20.89
CA LEU A 189 4.35 25.57 21.48
C LEU A 189 4.38 24.76 22.80
N LEU A 190 5.42 23.96 23.02
CA LEU A 190 5.63 23.28 24.31
C LEU A 190 6.30 24.21 25.33
N ALA A 191 7.26 25.03 24.89
CA ALA A 191 8.02 25.93 25.76
C ALA A 191 7.25 27.20 26.15
N LEU A 192 6.37 27.69 25.27
CA LEU A 192 5.57 28.90 25.47
C LEU A 192 4.11 28.47 25.67
N PRO A 193 3.61 28.33 26.91
CA PRO A 193 2.21 28.02 27.16
C PRO A 193 1.28 29.12 26.61
N ALA A 194 -0.01 28.80 26.50
CA ALA A 194 -1.01 29.65 25.85
C ALA A 194 -1.26 30.98 26.60
#